data_AF-A0A7V1WWS3-F1
#
_entry.id   AF-A0A7V1WWS3-F1
#
_cell.length_a   1.000
_cell.length_b   1.000
_cell.length_c   1.000
_cell.angle_alpha   90.00
_cell.angle_beta   90.00
_cell.angle_gamma   90.00
#
_symmetry.space_group_name_H-M   'P 1'
#
loop_
_entity.id
_entity.type
_entity.pdbx_description
1 polymer ?
#
loop_
_entity_poly.entity_id
_entity_poly.type
_entity_poly.pdbx_seq_one_letter_code
_entity_poly.pdbx_strand_id
1 'polypeptide(L)'
;MIVPMYKFSMLIFHREYDAFLEELKGIGVFHVAERTKGTDAAQTDQLQMITAVNEAIAFLSPFKKDTDSPSTDANKTVDEILEQVKQAKEKSGTGVNEEVKTNLEQSAAAWMSLLEKRKTELEAVYELNRMMKNTQQAADGTISILEGFVPRPEEKRFSAFLASKGIVYIEKRALFADNPPILLHNNWFTRLFEPIGSLFSLPTYNDLDLTVFFAPFFALFFGFGMNDAGYGLLLLIGATLMKFLGKPKIKRSYLTLVQLLGGITFCFGLITGNIFGFSIAELPGLSFLKNVFLKDKQIFTLAIAIGFVQILFGMTLQGINKMVKFGFRYGLPQVGWIMIILHILNMFYFKILPMYAHVDIFIGLGLIIFFADPDAGFFKGIGSGIWELFGITGLMGDVLSYIRLFALGVSSAILGLVINSIAWQIEKVSYIGPVLFLIVLIFGHTLNLFVASLGAFVHTMRLTFVEFYKNAGFTGGGNPYKPFATISN
;
A
#
# COMPACT_ATOMS: atom_id res chain seq x y z
N MET A 1 12.39 7.05 2.72
CA MET A 1 12.71 8.51 2.65
C MET A 1 12.57 8.98 1.22
N ILE A 2 11.99 10.16 1.00
CA ILE A 2 11.80 10.73 -0.35
C ILE A 2 13.15 11.16 -0.93
N VAL A 3 13.46 10.70 -2.14
CA VAL A 3 14.69 11.06 -2.84
C VAL A 3 14.59 12.50 -3.35
N PRO A 4 15.60 13.37 -3.08
CA PRO A 4 15.60 14.72 -3.62
C PRO A 4 15.61 14.74 -5.15
N MET A 5 14.88 15.69 -5.76
CA MET A 5 14.74 15.83 -7.20
C MET A 5 15.38 17.13 -7.69
N TYR A 6 15.89 17.10 -8.91
CA TYR A 6 16.32 18.28 -9.65
C TYR A 6 15.38 18.51 -10.83
N LYS A 7 15.00 19.76 -11.03
CA LYS A 7 14.22 20.22 -12.17
C LYS A 7 15.19 20.63 -13.28
N PHE A 8 15.04 20.01 -14.44
CA PHE A 8 15.76 20.33 -15.65
C PHE A 8 14.81 21.00 -16.64
N SER A 9 15.24 22.13 -17.19
CA SER A 9 14.59 22.79 -18.33
C SER A 9 15.56 22.77 -19.50
N MET A 10 15.24 22.03 -20.56
CA MET A 10 16.11 21.82 -21.72
C MET A 10 15.57 22.58 -22.93
N LEU A 11 16.48 23.17 -23.70
CA LEU A 11 16.19 23.85 -24.96
C LEU A 11 16.63 22.96 -26.12
N ILE A 12 15.68 22.52 -26.93
CA ILE A 12 15.91 21.55 -28.01
C ILE A 12 15.39 22.16 -29.32
N PHE A 13 16.17 22.06 -30.40
CA PHE A 13 15.66 22.47 -31.71
C PHE A 13 14.57 21.50 -32.17
N HIS A 14 13.47 22.04 -32.69
CA HIS A 14 12.31 21.21 -33.09
C HIS A 14 12.68 20.10 -34.09
N ARG A 15 13.64 20.37 -35.00
CA ARG A 15 14.15 19.41 -35.98
C ARG A 15 14.86 18.19 -35.35
N GLU A 16 15.45 18.36 -34.18
CA GLU A 16 16.22 17.32 -33.48
C GLU A 16 15.42 16.66 -32.35
N TYR A 17 14.18 17.10 -32.15
CA TYR A 17 13.35 16.74 -31.01
C TYR A 17 13.03 15.24 -30.96
N ASP A 18 12.58 14.64 -32.07
CA ASP A 18 12.22 13.22 -32.10
C ASP A 18 13.42 12.30 -31.88
N ALA A 19 14.56 12.63 -32.50
CA ALA A 19 15.82 11.90 -32.31
C ALA A 19 16.30 11.98 -30.85
N PHE A 20 16.18 13.16 -30.24
CA PHE A 20 16.51 13.35 -28.83
C PHE A 20 15.61 12.54 -27.90
N LEU A 21 14.30 12.45 -28.18
CA LEU A 21 13.38 11.66 -27.36
C LEU A 21 13.74 10.17 -27.34
N GLU A 22 14.11 9.57 -28.48
CA GLU A 22 14.55 8.18 -28.52
C GLU A 22 15.81 7.93 -27.67
N GLU A 23 16.76 8.86 -27.69
CA GLU A 23 17.96 8.77 -26.86
C GLU A 23 17.66 8.99 -25.37
N LEU A 24 16.77 9.93 -25.06
CA LEU A 24 16.29 10.21 -23.70
C LEU A 24 15.63 8.96 -23.09
N LYS A 25 14.84 8.26 -23.90
CA LYS A 25 14.20 6.99 -23.56
C LYS A 25 15.23 5.90 -23.23
N GLY A 26 16.35 5.87 -23.96
CA GLY A 26 17.44 4.93 -23.71
C GLY A 26 18.11 5.12 -22.35
N ILE A 27 18.14 6.34 -21.81
CA ILE A 27 18.73 6.60 -20.48
C ILE A 27 17.78 6.26 -19.35
N GLY A 28 16.48 6.53 -19.51
CA GLY A 28 15.47 6.06 -18.58
C GLY A 28 15.44 6.76 -17.22
N VAL A 29 15.90 8.01 -17.11
CA VAL A 29 16.00 8.75 -15.83
C VAL A 29 15.21 10.07 -15.79
N PHE A 30 14.55 10.45 -16.88
CA PHE A 30 13.87 11.74 -16.96
C PHE A 30 12.37 11.58 -16.79
N HIS A 31 11.78 12.23 -15.79
CA HIS A 31 10.32 12.30 -15.61
C HIS A 31 9.79 13.64 -16.11
N VAL A 32 8.92 13.63 -17.12
CA VAL A 32 8.35 14.85 -17.69
C VAL A 32 7.45 15.57 -16.69
N ALA A 33 7.61 16.88 -16.56
CA ALA A 33 6.71 17.72 -15.77
C ALA A 33 5.39 17.94 -16.53
N GLU A 34 4.25 17.60 -15.91
CA GLU A 34 2.94 17.82 -16.51
C GLU A 34 2.50 19.29 -16.36
N ARG A 35 2.23 19.96 -17.48
CA ARG A 35 1.83 21.37 -17.52
C ARG A 35 0.33 21.57 -17.79
N THR A 36 -0.30 20.69 -18.56
CA THR A 36 -1.73 20.77 -18.87
C THR A 36 -2.52 19.71 -18.09
N LYS A 37 -3.41 20.15 -17.19
CA LYS A 37 -4.40 19.25 -16.58
C LYS A 37 -5.53 19.00 -17.58
N GLY A 38 -5.59 17.79 -18.14
CA GLY A 38 -6.67 17.37 -19.02
C GLY A 38 -6.21 16.32 -20.04
N THR A 39 -6.96 15.23 -20.12
CA THR A 39 -6.84 14.20 -21.15
C THR A 39 -7.64 14.67 -22.37
N ASP A 40 -7.03 14.78 -23.54
CA ASP A 40 -7.78 15.08 -24.77
C ASP A 40 -8.56 13.83 -25.22
N ALA A 41 -9.53 13.99 -26.13
CA ALA A 41 -10.29 12.87 -26.71
C ALA A 41 -9.35 11.77 -27.25
N ALA A 42 -8.30 12.16 -28.00
CA ALA A 42 -7.32 11.23 -28.55
C ALA A 42 -6.51 10.45 -27.48
N GLN A 43 -6.14 11.09 -26.37
CA GLN A 43 -5.46 10.40 -25.26
C GLN A 43 -6.41 9.47 -24.50
N THR A 44 -7.69 9.85 -24.42
CA THR A 44 -8.73 9.04 -23.79
C THR A 44 -9.00 7.78 -24.61
N ASP A 45 -9.07 7.89 -25.94
CA ASP A 45 -9.23 6.76 -26.85
C ASP A 45 -8.03 5.80 -26.77
N GLN A 46 -6.80 6.34 -26.70
CA GLN A 46 -5.59 5.53 -26.50
C GLN A 46 -5.61 4.79 -25.16
N LEU A 47 -6.00 5.46 -24.07
CA LEU A 47 -6.16 4.84 -22.75
C LEU A 47 -7.23 3.73 -22.75
N GLN A 48 -8.36 3.95 -23.44
CA GLN A 48 -9.39 2.93 -23.60
C GLN A 48 -8.86 1.72 -24.38
N MET A 49 -8.10 1.94 -25.45
CA MET A 49 -7.51 0.85 -26.23
C MET A 49 -6.47 0.06 -25.43
N ILE A 50 -5.61 0.73 -24.65
CA ILE A 50 -4.66 0.08 -23.72
C ILE A 50 -5.44 -0.75 -22.67
N THR A 51 -6.54 -0.21 -22.15
CA THR A 51 -7.40 -0.91 -21.18
C THR A 51 -8.02 -2.16 -21.79
N ALA A 52 -8.58 -2.06 -23.01
CA ALA A 52 -9.16 -3.19 -23.73
C ALA A 52 -8.14 -4.31 -23.99
N VAL A 53 -6.91 -3.94 -24.41
CA VAL A 53 -5.82 -4.90 -24.60
C VAL A 53 -5.43 -5.59 -23.29
N ASN A 54 -5.35 -4.84 -22.19
CA ASN A 54 -5.06 -5.41 -20.86
C ASN A 54 -6.14 -6.39 -20.40
N GLU A 55 -7.41 -6.05 -20.60
CA GLU A 55 -8.52 -6.95 -20.29
C GLU A 55 -8.47 -8.24 -21.12
N ALA A 56 -8.14 -8.12 -22.41
CA ALA A 56 -8.03 -9.27 -23.29
C ALA A 56 -6.88 -10.20 -22.88
N ILE A 57 -5.71 -9.65 -22.54
CA ILE A 57 -4.59 -10.42 -22.01
C ILE A 57 -4.97 -11.11 -20.70
N ALA A 58 -5.63 -10.40 -19.78
CA ALA A 58 -6.07 -10.97 -18.50
C ALA A 58 -7.05 -12.14 -18.70
N PHE A 59 -7.98 -12.03 -19.65
CA PHE A 59 -8.91 -13.08 -20.02
C PHE A 59 -8.23 -14.29 -20.66
N LEU A 60 -7.23 -14.07 -21.53
CA LEU A 60 -6.48 -15.15 -22.20
C LEU A 60 -5.46 -15.84 -21.29
N SER A 61 -5.02 -15.17 -20.22
CA SER A 61 -3.98 -15.66 -19.29
C SER A 61 -4.22 -17.06 -18.67
N PRO A 62 -5.45 -17.53 -18.39
CA PRO A 62 -5.72 -18.87 -17.88
C PRO A 62 -5.61 -19.96 -18.97
N PHE A 63 -5.72 -19.59 -20.24
CA PHE A 63 -5.73 -20.51 -21.39
C PHE A 63 -4.34 -20.71 -22.00
N LYS A 64 -3.30 -20.05 -21.46
CA LYS A 64 -1.90 -20.23 -21.90
C LYS A 64 -1.41 -21.65 -21.59
N LYS A 65 -1.15 -22.45 -22.62
CA LYS A 65 -0.35 -23.68 -22.52
C LYS A 65 1.06 -23.42 -23.04
N ASP A 66 2.08 -23.95 -22.36
CA ASP A 66 3.52 -23.78 -22.69
C ASP A 66 3.96 -24.53 -23.97
N THR A 67 3.01 -25.02 -24.77
CA THR A 67 3.31 -25.76 -25.99
C THR A 67 3.50 -24.81 -27.15
N ASP A 68 4.71 -24.83 -27.72
CA ASP A 68 5.04 -24.38 -29.08
C ASP A 68 4.20 -25.19 -30.08
N SER A 69 2.94 -24.80 -30.26
CA SER A 69 2.10 -25.28 -31.35
C SER A 69 2.05 -24.19 -32.42
N PRO A 70 2.25 -24.51 -33.71
CA PRO A 70 2.22 -23.51 -34.77
C PRO A 70 0.80 -22.95 -34.87
N SER A 71 0.61 -21.68 -34.53
CA SER A 71 -0.69 -21.03 -34.60
C SER A 71 -1.09 -20.77 -36.06
N THR A 72 -2.22 -21.31 -36.48
CA THR A 72 -2.88 -21.11 -37.79
C THR A 72 -3.39 -19.68 -38.01
N ASP A 73 -3.20 -18.78 -37.04
CA ASP A 73 -3.84 -17.46 -36.92
C ASP A 73 -2.83 -16.28 -36.99
N ALA A 74 -1.66 -16.47 -37.60
CA ALA A 74 -0.60 -15.45 -37.67
C ALA A 74 -0.98 -14.14 -38.42
N ASN A 75 -2.15 -14.08 -39.06
CA ASN A 75 -2.60 -12.96 -39.88
C ASN A 75 -3.79 -12.16 -39.30
N LYS A 76 -4.27 -12.46 -38.10
CA LYS A 76 -5.36 -11.68 -37.48
C LYS A 76 -4.85 -10.32 -36.98
N THR A 77 -5.64 -9.28 -37.22
CA THR A 77 -5.37 -7.94 -36.67
C THR A 77 -5.74 -7.88 -35.18
N VAL A 78 -5.16 -6.91 -34.46
CA VAL A 78 -5.40 -6.75 -33.02
C VAL A 78 -6.88 -6.45 -32.74
N ASP A 79 -7.54 -5.67 -33.59
CA ASP A 79 -8.96 -5.33 -33.42
C ASP A 79 -9.86 -6.56 -33.59
N GLU A 80 -9.51 -7.47 -34.51
CA GLU A 80 -10.21 -8.76 -34.69
C GLU A 80 -10.03 -9.68 -33.47
N ILE A 81 -8.83 -9.69 -32.87
CA ILE A 81 -8.57 -10.46 -31.65
C ILE A 81 -9.36 -9.89 -30.46
N LEU A 82 -9.40 -8.56 -30.32
CA LEU A 82 -10.18 -7.90 -29.26
C LEU A 82 -11.67 -8.22 -29.40
N GLU A 83 -12.21 -8.20 -30.62
CA GLU A 83 -13.61 -8.54 -30.89
C GLU A 83 -13.90 -10.03 -30.62
N GLN A 84 -13.02 -10.95 -31.01
CA GLN A 84 -13.17 -12.38 -30.69
C GLN A 84 -13.09 -12.66 -29.19
N VAL A 85 -12.20 -11.97 -28.46
CA VAL A 85 -12.11 -12.08 -27.01
C VAL A 85 -13.37 -11.53 -26.34
N LYS A 86 -13.92 -10.42 -26.85
CA LYS A 86 -15.19 -9.86 -26.37
C LYS A 86 -16.36 -10.83 -26.60
N GLN A 87 -16.48 -11.40 -27.79
CA GLN A 87 -17.50 -12.42 -28.10
C GLN A 87 -17.33 -13.70 -27.25
N ALA A 88 -16.10 -14.13 -27.00
CA ALA A 88 -15.82 -15.26 -26.12
C ALA A 88 -16.20 -14.95 -24.67
N LYS A 89 -15.96 -13.73 -24.18
CA LYS A 89 -16.33 -13.26 -22.84
C LYS A 89 -17.86 -13.22 -22.68
N GLU A 90 -18.58 -12.74 -23.70
CA GLU A 90 -20.06 -12.74 -23.72
C GLU A 90 -20.64 -14.16 -23.72
N LYS A 91 -20.09 -15.07 -24.52
CA LYS A 91 -20.51 -16.49 -24.56
C LYS A 91 -20.11 -17.28 -23.31
N SER A 92 -19.08 -16.86 -22.58
CA SER A 92 -18.65 -17.52 -21.34
C SER A 92 -19.62 -17.29 -20.16
N GLY A 93 -20.43 -16.22 -20.20
CA GLY A 93 -21.46 -15.95 -19.19
C GLY A 93 -22.64 -16.93 -19.22
N THR A 94 -22.82 -17.68 -20.30
CA THR A 94 -23.94 -18.63 -20.52
C THR A 94 -23.53 -20.10 -20.53
N GLY A 95 -22.27 -20.41 -20.18
CA GLY A 95 -21.71 -21.77 -20.18
C GLY A 95 -20.69 -21.95 -21.30
N VAL A 96 -19.43 -22.20 -20.93
CA VAL A 96 -18.33 -22.34 -21.90
C VAL A 96 -18.50 -23.64 -22.68
N ASN A 97 -18.81 -23.56 -23.98
CA ASN A 97 -18.72 -24.71 -24.89
C ASN A 97 -17.27 -25.20 -24.96
N GLU A 98 -17.06 -26.51 -24.83
CA GLU A 98 -15.76 -27.20 -24.94
C GLU A 98 -14.96 -26.80 -26.20
N GLU A 99 -15.67 -26.57 -27.31
CA GLU A 99 -15.09 -26.15 -28.60
C GLU A 99 -14.46 -24.75 -28.53
N VAL A 100 -15.12 -23.80 -27.85
CA VAL A 100 -14.61 -22.43 -27.66
C VAL A 100 -13.38 -22.45 -26.76
N LYS A 101 -13.40 -23.26 -25.71
CA LYS A 101 -12.27 -23.42 -24.79
C LYS A 101 -11.04 -23.98 -25.51
N THR A 102 -11.23 -25.00 -26.34
CA THR A 102 -10.14 -25.64 -27.09
C THR A 102 -9.50 -24.68 -28.10
N ASN A 103 -10.31 -23.88 -28.80
CA ASN A 103 -9.84 -22.87 -29.74
C ASN A 103 -9.06 -21.74 -29.02
N LEU A 104 -9.57 -21.28 -27.87
CA LEU A 104 -8.86 -20.30 -27.03
C LEU A 104 -7.52 -20.83 -26.52
N GLU A 105 -7.45 -22.08 -26.07
CA GLU A 105 -6.20 -22.70 -25.59
C GLU A 105 -5.13 -22.83 -26.70
N GLN A 106 -5.55 -23.05 -27.95
CA GLN A 106 -4.64 -23.15 -29.10
C GLN A 106 -4.10 -21.79 -29.55
N SER A 107 -4.94 -20.75 -29.50
CA SER A 107 -4.58 -19.42 -30.01
C SER A 107 -4.11 -18.43 -28.95
N ALA A 108 -4.33 -18.70 -27.65
CA ALA A 108 -4.03 -17.78 -26.55
C ALA A 108 -2.56 -17.35 -26.53
N ALA A 109 -1.61 -18.27 -26.74
CA ALA A 109 -0.19 -17.93 -26.70
C ALA A 109 0.21 -16.94 -27.81
N ALA A 110 -0.27 -17.16 -29.04
CA ALA A 110 0.01 -16.29 -30.19
C ALA A 110 -0.73 -14.94 -30.11
N TRP A 111 -1.99 -14.95 -29.65
CA TRP A 111 -2.74 -13.71 -29.46
C TRP A 111 -2.16 -12.88 -28.33
N MET A 112 -1.73 -13.48 -27.23
CA MET A 112 -1.10 -12.74 -26.13
C MET A 112 0.22 -12.12 -26.55
N SER A 113 1.07 -12.80 -27.31
CA SER A 113 2.34 -12.19 -27.77
C SER A 113 2.10 -11.00 -28.69
N LEU A 114 1.09 -11.07 -29.57
CA LEU A 114 0.71 -9.95 -30.43
C LEU A 114 0.07 -8.80 -29.63
N LEU A 115 -0.81 -9.11 -28.67
CA LEU A 115 -1.44 -8.13 -27.79
C LEU A 115 -0.41 -7.45 -26.86
N GLU A 116 0.56 -8.20 -26.34
CA GLU A 116 1.67 -7.64 -25.55
C GLU A 116 2.51 -6.68 -26.40
N LYS A 117 2.89 -7.07 -27.62
CA LYS A 117 3.60 -6.18 -28.55
C LYS A 117 2.81 -4.91 -28.84
N ARG A 118 1.51 -5.05 -29.17
CA ARG A 118 0.66 -3.89 -29.48
C ARG A 118 0.45 -2.99 -28.27
N LYS A 119 0.32 -3.57 -27.07
CA LYS A 119 0.27 -2.82 -25.82
C LYS A 119 1.52 -1.96 -25.65
N THR A 120 2.70 -2.53 -25.83
CA THR A 120 3.97 -1.80 -25.72
C THR A 120 4.06 -0.66 -26.74
N GLU A 121 3.59 -0.88 -27.98
CA GLU A 121 3.51 0.17 -29.00
C GLU A 121 2.54 1.30 -28.59
N LEU A 122 1.33 0.95 -28.14
CA LEU A 122 0.32 1.93 -27.71
C LEU A 122 0.79 2.75 -26.51
N GLU A 123 1.41 2.10 -25.52
CA GLU A 123 1.99 2.76 -24.35
C GLU A 123 3.14 3.72 -24.76
N ALA A 124 3.99 3.31 -25.70
CA ALA A 124 5.06 4.16 -26.21
C ALA A 124 4.51 5.40 -26.95
N VAL A 125 3.50 5.23 -27.80
CA VAL A 125 2.84 6.34 -28.52
C VAL A 125 2.14 7.27 -27.53
N TYR A 126 1.46 6.72 -26.52
CA TYR A 126 0.80 7.50 -25.48
C TYR A 126 1.80 8.38 -24.70
N GLU A 127 2.92 7.81 -24.24
CA GLU A 127 3.94 8.58 -23.52
C GLU A 127 4.60 9.65 -24.41
N LEU A 128 4.83 9.36 -25.70
CA LEU A 128 5.37 10.33 -26.65
C LEU A 128 4.38 11.50 -26.88
N ASN A 129 3.10 11.22 -27.07
CA ASN A 129 2.06 12.25 -27.18
C ASN A 129 1.96 13.08 -25.89
N ARG A 130 2.09 12.43 -24.73
CA ARG A 130 2.12 13.09 -23.41
C ARG A 130 3.34 14.02 -23.29
N MET A 131 4.50 13.64 -23.81
CA MET A 131 5.68 14.51 -23.87
C MET A 131 5.45 15.73 -24.75
N MET A 132 5.00 15.51 -25.98
CA MET A 132 4.78 16.57 -26.95
C MET A 132 3.79 17.62 -26.42
N LYS A 133 2.70 17.19 -25.77
CA LYS A 133 1.71 18.10 -25.17
C LYS A 133 2.29 18.95 -24.04
N ASN A 134 3.18 18.38 -23.23
CA ASN A 134 3.80 19.10 -22.12
C ASN A 134 5.04 19.92 -22.53
N THR A 135 5.45 19.84 -23.80
CA THR A 135 6.56 20.61 -24.36
C THR A 135 6.07 21.96 -24.82
N GLN A 136 6.72 23.02 -24.35
CA GLN A 136 6.39 24.38 -24.77
C GLN A 136 7.16 24.73 -26.04
N GLN A 137 6.46 25.18 -27.08
CA GLN A 137 7.11 25.77 -28.25
C GLN A 137 7.45 27.25 -27.98
N ALA A 138 8.64 27.66 -28.40
CA ALA A 138 9.16 29.03 -28.32
C ALA A 138 9.84 29.40 -29.65
N ALA A 139 10.06 30.71 -29.87
CA ALA A 139 10.66 31.25 -31.10
C ALA A 139 9.97 30.74 -32.38
N ASP A 140 8.67 31.01 -32.51
CA ASP A 140 7.82 30.63 -33.65
C ASP A 140 7.88 29.12 -34.00
N GLY A 141 7.99 28.25 -32.99
CA GLY A 141 8.01 26.80 -33.17
C GLY A 141 9.39 26.20 -33.49
N THR A 142 10.44 27.03 -33.55
CA THR A 142 11.80 26.57 -33.84
C THR A 142 12.45 25.87 -32.65
N ILE A 143 12.04 26.24 -31.43
CA ILE A 143 12.61 25.73 -30.17
C ILE A 143 11.51 25.04 -29.35
N SER A 144 11.79 23.80 -28.95
CA SER A 144 11.02 23.01 -28.00
C SER A 144 11.65 23.10 -26.61
N ILE A 145 10.88 23.53 -25.60
CA ILE A 145 11.28 23.56 -24.20
C ILE A 145 10.68 22.36 -23.50
N LEU A 146 11.54 21.44 -23.06
CA LEU A 146 11.15 20.26 -22.29
C LEU A 146 11.54 20.42 -20.83
N GLU A 147 10.57 20.32 -19.92
CA GLU A 147 10.79 20.37 -18.49
C GLU A 147 10.49 19.04 -17.81
N GLY A 148 11.28 18.72 -16.80
CA GLY A 148 11.08 17.50 -16.03
C GLY A 148 12.02 17.37 -14.85
N PHE A 149 11.97 16.21 -14.22
CA PHE A 149 12.61 15.92 -12.96
C PHE A 149 13.51 14.70 -13.07
N VAL A 150 14.68 14.80 -12.42
CA VAL A 150 15.66 13.72 -12.31
C VAL A 150 16.02 13.52 -10.84
N PRO A 151 16.12 12.27 -10.35
CA PRO A 151 16.59 12.00 -9.00
C PRO A 151 18.03 12.44 -8.80
N ARG A 152 18.34 13.03 -7.64
CA ARG A 152 19.70 13.46 -7.27
C ARG A 152 20.82 12.42 -7.51
N PRO A 153 20.61 11.10 -7.27
CA PRO A 153 21.64 10.11 -7.58
C PRO A 153 22.01 10.02 -9.08
N GLU A 154 21.06 10.27 -9.98
CA GLU A 154 21.25 10.17 -11.44
C GLU A 154 21.56 11.52 -12.11
N GLU A 155 21.52 12.63 -11.35
CA GLU A 155 21.79 14.00 -11.81
C GLU A 155 23.05 14.09 -12.67
N LYS A 156 24.20 13.65 -12.14
CA LYS A 156 25.49 13.74 -12.84
C LYS A 156 25.53 12.94 -14.13
N ARG A 157 24.89 11.77 -14.15
CA ARG A 157 24.81 10.92 -15.34
C ARG A 157 23.96 11.60 -16.41
N PHE A 158 22.86 12.23 -16.01
CA PHE A 158 22.00 12.97 -16.91
C PHE A 158 22.66 14.24 -17.46
N SER A 159 23.31 15.04 -16.61
CA SER A 159 24.03 16.24 -17.01
C SER A 159 25.19 15.93 -17.98
N ALA A 160 25.90 14.81 -17.77
CA ALA A 160 26.94 14.34 -18.70
C ALA A 160 26.36 13.92 -20.06
N PHE A 161 25.17 13.32 -20.09
CA PHE A 161 24.47 13.01 -21.33
C PHE A 161 24.04 14.27 -22.09
N LEU A 162 23.45 15.26 -21.41
CA LEU A 162 23.06 16.51 -22.06
C LEU A 162 24.27 17.25 -22.64
N ALA A 163 25.40 17.23 -21.92
CA ALA A 163 26.65 17.82 -22.38
C ALA A 163 27.22 17.10 -23.61
N SER A 164 27.16 15.77 -23.70
CA SER A 164 27.66 15.03 -24.86
C SER A 164 26.85 15.29 -26.13
N LYS A 165 25.60 15.72 -25.98
CA LYS A 165 24.70 16.10 -27.08
C LYS A 165 24.71 17.59 -27.40
N GLY A 166 25.45 18.40 -26.63
CA GLY A 166 25.51 19.85 -26.82
C GLY A 166 24.19 20.57 -26.52
N ILE A 167 23.31 19.96 -25.72
CA ILE A 167 22.00 20.52 -25.39
C ILE A 167 22.16 21.55 -24.27
N VAL A 168 21.58 22.74 -24.47
CA VAL A 168 21.55 23.78 -23.44
C VAL A 168 20.47 23.44 -22.43
N TYR A 169 20.84 23.36 -21.15
CA TYR A 169 19.91 23.08 -20.06
C TYR A 169 20.12 24.01 -18.87
N ILE A 170 19.05 24.22 -18.12
CA ILE A 170 19.06 24.87 -16.81
C ILE A 170 18.71 23.83 -15.77
N GLU A 171 19.60 23.66 -14.80
CA GLU A 171 19.41 22.78 -13.66
C GLU A 171 19.06 23.60 -12.42
N LYS A 172 17.97 23.23 -11.73
CA LYS A 172 17.57 23.82 -10.45
C LYS A 172 17.15 22.72 -9.49
N ARG A 173 17.41 22.90 -8.20
CA ARG A 173 16.83 22.03 -7.17
C ARG A 173 15.31 22.18 -7.19
N ALA A 174 14.58 21.07 -7.23
CA ALA A 174 13.12 21.12 -7.22
C ALA A 174 12.60 21.67 -5.89
N LEU A 175 11.65 22.61 -5.97
CA LEU A 175 10.94 23.13 -4.81
C LEU A 175 9.61 22.41 -4.65
N PHE A 176 9.01 22.49 -3.45
CA PHE A 176 7.67 21.96 -3.22
C PHE A 176 6.62 22.54 -4.20
N ALA A 177 6.76 23.83 -4.53
CA ALA A 177 5.88 24.51 -5.48
C ALA A 177 5.94 23.92 -6.90
N ASP A 178 7.01 23.23 -7.27
CA ASP A 178 7.13 22.56 -8.58
C ASP A 178 6.37 21.22 -8.64
N ASN A 179 5.81 20.76 -7.51
CA ASN A 179 5.15 19.45 -7.36
C ASN A 179 5.96 18.29 -7.98
N PRO A 180 7.24 18.08 -7.56
CA PRO A 180 8.09 17.05 -8.13
C PRO A 180 7.53 15.64 -7.87
N PRO A 181 7.81 14.69 -8.78
CA PRO A 181 7.45 13.30 -8.59
C PRO A 181 8.21 12.68 -7.41
N ILE A 182 7.66 11.58 -6.91
CA ILE A 182 8.11 10.98 -5.66
C ILE A 182 8.70 9.62 -5.95
N LEU A 183 9.97 9.51 -5.57
CA LEU A 183 10.71 8.27 -5.53
C LEU A 183 11.05 7.98 -4.06
N LEU A 184 10.60 6.83 -3.57
CA LEU A 184 10.89 6.39 -2.22
C LEU A 184 12.17 5.56 -2.22
N HIS A 185 13.06 5.85 -1.28
CA HIS A 185 14.20 5.02 -0.97
C HIS A 185 14.07 4.50 0.47
N ASN A 186 13.81 3.20 0.59
CA ASN A 186 13.52 2.54 1.86
C ASN A 186 14.43 1.34 2.10
N ASN A 187 14.63 1.02 3.38
CA ASN A 187 15.42 -0.12 3.80
C ASN A 187 14.73 -1.44 3.42
N TRP A 188 15.47 -2.55 3.50
CA TRP A 188 15.01 -3.88 3.09
C TRP A 188 13.67 -4.29 3.74
N PHE A 189 13.45 -3.92 5.00
CA PHE A 189 12.21 -4.20 5.75
C PHE A 189 11.06 -3.29 5.31
N THR A 190 11.27 -1.98 5.31
CA THR A 190 10.25 -0.98 4.96
C THR A 190 9.77 -1.14 3.51
N ARG A 191 10.65 -1.54 2.60
CA ARG A 191 10.32 -1.83 1.19
C ARG A 191 9.26 -2.91 1.04
N LEU A 192 9.13 -3.84 2.00
CA LEU A 192 8.08 -4.86 1.99
C LEU A 192 6.68 -4.25 2.13
N PHE A 193 6.58 -3.07 2.77
CA PHE A 193 5.32 -2.39 3.08
C PHE A 193 4.97 -1.26 2.10
N GLU A 194 5.86 -0.92 1.16
CA GLU A 194 5.57 0.06 0.10
C GLU A 194 4.30 -0.24 -0.71
N PRO A 195 4.02 -1.51 -1.11
CA PRO A 195 2.79 -1.83 -1.83
C PRO A 195 1.54 -1.47 -1.02
N ILE A 196 1.58 -1.72 0.30
CA ILE A 196 0.49 -1.34 1.21
C ILE A 196 0.36 0.19 1.24
N GLY A 197 1.46 0.93 1.43
CA GLY A 197 1.42 2.40 1.42
C GLY A 197 0.88 2.99 0.11
N SER A 198 1.18 2.36 -1.02
CA SER A 198 0.70 2.80 -2.34
C SER A 198 -0.81 2.60 -2.57
N LEU A 199 -1.48 1.76 -1.78
CA LEU A 199 -2.94 1.56 -1.87
C LEU A 199 -3.75 2.78 -1.38
N PHE A 200 -3.14 3.68 -0.60
CA PHE A 200 -3.80 4.89 -0.12
C PHE A 200 -3.49 6.09 -1.01
N SER A 201 -2.35 6.73 -0.78
CA SER A 201 -1.79 7.78 -1.62
C SER A 201 -0.32 7.95 -1.27
N LEU A 202 0.47 8.41 -2.24
CA LEU A 202 1.87 8.76 -1.97
C LEU A 202 1.92 10.04 -1.13
N PRO A 203 2.95 10.20 -0.26
CA PRO A 203 3.18 11.45 0.47
C PRO A 203 3.28 12.62 -0.50
N THR A 204 3.18 13.88 -0.06
CA THR A 204 3.66 15.00 -0.90
C THR A 204 5.17 15.14 -0.78
N TYR A 205 5.83 15.90 -1.67
CA TYR A 205 7.28 16.07 -1.63
C TYR A 205 7.79 16.67 -0.31
N ASN A 206 6.96 17.47 0.36
CA ASN A 206 7.28 18.06 1.65
C ASN A 206 6.84 17.16 2.82
N ASP A 207 6.08 16.09 2.59
CA ASP A 207 5.63 15.20 3.65
C ASP A 207 6.69 14.18 4.06
N LEU A 208 6.60 13.78 5.32
CA LEU A 208 7.39 12.69 5.86
C LEU A 208 6.90 11.37 5.26
N ASP A 209 7.83 10.56 4.77
CA ASP A 209 7.54 9.18 4.38
C ASP A 209 7.19 8.35 5.62
N LEU A 210 5.91 8.05 5.77
CA LEU A 210 5.39 7.32 6.92
C LEU A 210 5.64 5.80 6.86
N THR A 211 6.19 5.29 5.75
CA THR A 211 6.34 3.83 5.53
C THR A 211 7.21 3.17 6.58
N VAL A 212 8.31 3.83 6.96
CA VAL A 212 9.22 3.32 8.01
C VAL A 212 8.51 3.22 9.36
N PHE A 213 7.61 4.16 9.62
CA PHE A 213 6.96 4.34 10.91
C PHE A 213 5.75 3.42 11.08
N PHE A 214 4.93 3.22 10.03
CA PHE A 214 3.76 2.34 10.15
C PHE A 214 4.09 0.86 9.97
N ALA A 215 5.12 0.51 9.19
CA ALA A 215 5.47 -0.89 8.88
C ALA A 215 5.53 -1.82 10.12
N PRO A 216 6.24 -1.49 11.22
CA PRO A 216 6.29 -2.36 12.40
C PRO A 216 4.92 -2.49 13.08
N PHE A 217 4.15 -1.40 13.20
CA PHE A 217 2.81 -1.45 13.77
C PHE A 217 1.84 -2.25 12.91
N PHE A 218 1.92 -2.13 11.59
CA PHE A 218 1.11 -2.92 10.67
C PHE A 218 1.36 -4.42 10.87
N ALA A 219 2.63 -4.81 10.91
CA ALA A 219 3.01 -6.20 11.11
C ALA A 219 2.50 -6.74 12.46
N LEU A 220 2.63 -5.94 13.51
CA LEU A 220 2.14 -6.22 14.86
C LEU A 220 0.61 -6.39 14.89
N PHE A 221 -0.14 -5.45 14.31
CA PHE A 221 -1.60 -5.47 14.30
C PHE A 221 -2.19 -6.58 13.46
N PHE A 222 -1.59 -6.89 12.32
CA PHE A 222 -2.01 -8.02 11.52
C PHE A 222 -1.89 -9.32 12.32
N GLY A 223 -0.72 -9.54 12.95
CA GLY A 223 -0.49 -10.74 13.75
C GLY A 223 -1.39 -10.82 14.98
N PHE A 224 -1.55 -9.71 15.69
CA PHE A 224 -2.42 -9.61 16.85
C PHE A 224 -3.92 -9.72 16.49
N GLY A 225 -4.34 -9.22 15.33
CA GLY A 225 -5.73 -9.29 14.87
C GLY A 225 -6.14 -10.68 14.40
N MET A 226 -5.19 -11.48 13.92
CA MET A 226 -5.45 -12.86 13.47
C MET A 226 -5.25 -13.88 14.60
N ASN A 227 -4.22 -13.69 15.44
CA ASN A 227 -4.04 -14.36 16.73
C ASN A 227 -4.26 -15.89 16.74
N ASP A 228 -3.72 -16.60 15.76
CA ASP A 228 -3.81 -18.06 15.67
C ASP A 228 -2.49 -18.67 15.18
N ALA A 229 -1.90 -19.54 16.00
CA ALA A 229 -0.61 -20.14 15.72
C ALA A 229 -0.67 -21.07 14.51
N GLY A 230 -1.75 -21.84 14.37
CA GLY A 230 -1.90 -22.80 13.27
C GLY A 230 -1.96 -22.09 11.94
N TYR A 231 -2.77 -21.02 11.88
CA TYR A 231 -2.89 -20.22 10.68
C TYR A 231 -1.62 -19.41 10.35
N GLY A 232 -0.94 -18.85 11.36
CA GLY A 232 0.35 -18.18 11.17
C GLY A 232 1.41 -19.12 10.58
N LEU A 233 1.46 -20.36 11.07
CA LEU A 233 2.37 -21.38 10.55
C LEU A 233 2.02 -21.78 9.10
N LEU A 234 0.74 -21.93 8.77
CA LEU A 234 0.31 -22.21 7.39
C LEU A 234 0.72 -21.11 6.42
N LEU A 235 0.57 -19.84 6.81
CA LEU A 235 1.02 -18.71 5.99
C LEU A 235 2.55 -18.73 5.78
N LEU A 236 3.31 -19.02 6.84
CA LEU A 236 4.76 -19.08 6.79
C LEU A 236 5.26 -20.22 5.89
N ILE A 237 4.72 -21.43 6.06
CA ILE A 237 5.08 -22.60 5.25
C ILE A 237 4.63 -22.38 3.80
N GLY A 238 3.38 -21.95 3.57
CA GLY A 238 2.82 -21.73 2.24
C GLY A 238 3.63 -20.72 1.44
N ALA A 239 4.01 -19.59 2.05
CA ALA A 239 4.84 -18.58 1.39
C ALA A 239 6.28 -19.07 1.13
N THR A 240 6.84 -19.87 2.02
CA THR A 240 8.18 -20.48 1.85
C THR A 240 8.20 -21.50 0.71
N LEU A 241 7.20 -22.38 0.65
CA LEU A 241 7.04 -23.35 -0.43
C LEU A 241 6.87 -22.64 -1.78
N MET A 242 6.00 -21.63 -1.87
CA MET A 242 5.82 -20.86 -3.11
C MET A 242 7.12 -20.19 -3.58
N LYS A 243 7.97 -19.74 -2.66
CA LYS A 243 9.28 -19.16 -2.98
C LYS A 243 10.26 -20.22 -3.52
N PHE A 244 10.21 -21.42 -2.98
CA PHE A 244 11.06 -22.55 -3.40
C PHE A 244 10.61 -23.15 -4.73
N LEU A 245 9.30 -23.25 -4.98
CA LEU A 245 8.70 -23.78 -6.21
C LEU A 245 8.84 -22.84 -7.43
N GLY A 246 9.46 -21.66 -7.27
CA GLY A 246 9.94 -20.83 -8.38
C GLY A 246 8.85 -20.25 -9.31
N LYS A 247 7.57 -20.27 -8.93
CA LYS A 247 6.51 -19.79 -9.84
C LYS A 247 6.66 -18.28 -10.14
N PRO A 248 6.75 -17.86 -11.41
CA PRO A 248 7.16 -16.50 -11.79
C PRO A 248 6.09 -15.42 -11.61
N LYS A 249 4.83 -15.78 -11.31
CA LYS A 249 3.71 -14.83 -11.30
C LYS A 249 3.65 -13.89 -10.08
N ILE A 250 4.27 -14.26 -8.95
CA ILE A 250 4.21 -13.47 -7.71
C ILE A 250 5.60 -12.93 -7.36
N LYS A 251 5.70 -11.60 -7.18
CA LYS A 251 6.96 -10.96 -6.78
C LYS A 251 7.45 -11.54 -5.44
N ARG A 252 8.74 -11.90 -5.37
CA ARG A 252 9.38 -12.43 -4.15
C ARG A 252 9.22 -11.54 -2.91
N SER A 253 9.08 -10.22 -3.11
CA SER A 253 8.82 -9.25 -2.04
C SER A 253 7.47 -9.50 -1.35
N TYR A 254 6.42 -9.81 -2.10
CA TYR A 254 5.08 -10.08 -1.54
C TYR A 254 5.07 -11.38 -0.73
N LEU A 255 5.73 -12.42 -1.21
CA LEU A 255 5.89 -13.67 -0.46
C LEU A 255 6.65 -13.44 0.85
N THR A 256 7.70 -12.60 0.82
CA THR A 256 8.49 -12.27 2.01
C THR A 256 7.67 -11.45 3.02
N LEU A 257 6.79 -10.56 2.55
CA LEU A 257 5.82 -9.87 3.41
C LEU A 257 4.87 -10.88 4.08
N VAL A 258 4.29 -11.82 3.34
CA VAL A 258 3.40 -12.86 3.91
C VAL A 258 4.14 -13.73 4.92
N GLN A 259 5.41 -14.09 4.69
CA GLN A 259 6.23 -14.82 5.67
C GLN A 259 6.40 -14.04 6.98
N LEU A 260 6.71 -12.73 6.88
CA LEU A 260 6.85 -11.86 8.04
C LEU A 260 5.52 -11.77 8.83
N LEU A 261 4.43 -11.50 8.13
CA LEU A 261 3.10 -11.39 8.73
C LEU A 261 2.67 -12.72 9.39
N GLY A 262 2.83 -13.84 8.69
CA GLY A 262 2.54 -15.18 9.22
C GLY A 262 3.40 -15.56 10.43
N GLY A 263 4.68 -15.18 10.43
CA GLY A 263 5.57 -15.37 11.58
C GLY A 263 5.14 -14.59 12.82
N ILE A 264 4.71 -13.33 12.64
CA ILE A 264 4.21 -12.52 13.76
C ILE A 264 2.86 -13.07 14.26
N THR A 265 1.96 -13.48 13.36
CA THR A 265 0.72 -14.17 13.73
C THR A 265 0.99 -15.45 14.53
N PHE A 266 1.98 -16.24 14.11
CA PHE A 266 2.39 -17.44 14.83
C PHE A 266 2.82 -17.12 16.27
N CYS A 267 3.69 -16.12 16.44
CA CYS A 267 4.13 -15.67 17.76
C CYS A 267 2.95 -15.22 18.65
N PHE A 268 2.02 -14.41 18.14
CA PHE A 268 0.86 -13.97 18.91
C PHE A 268 -0.09 -15.12 19.26
N GLY A 269 -0.33 -16.04 18.31
CA GLY A 269 -1.12 -17.24 18.56
C GLY A 269 -0.52 -18.12 19.65
N LEU A 270 0.82 -18.20 19.75
CA LEU A 270 1.48 -18.89 20.87
C LEU A 270 1.32 -18.16 22.20
N ILE A 271 1.39 -16.82 22.20
CA ILE A 271 1.22 -15.99 23.40
C ILE A 271 -0.21 -16.10 23.96
N THR A 272 -1.22 -16.16 23.08
CA THR A 272 -2.62 -16.30 23.48
C THR A 272 -3.07 -17.75 23.62
N GLY A 273 -2.25 -18.70 23.14
CA GLY A 273 -2.51 -20.13 23.25
C GLY A 273 -3.59 -20.62 22.30
N ASN A 274 -3.80 -19.99 21.15
CA ASN A 274 -4.82 -20.37 20.17
C ASN A 274 -4.19 -21.06 18.94
N ILE A 275 -4.70 -22.23 18.57
CA ILE A 275 -4.27 -23.01 17.40
C ILE A 275 -5.46 -23.62 16.66
N PHE A 276 -5.70 -23.23 15.41
CA PHE A 276 -6.86 -23.67 14.63
C PHE A 276 -8.20 -23.51 15.37
N GLY A 277 -8.35 -22.45 16.16
CA GLY A 277 -9.52 -22.23 17.02
C GLY A 277 -9.63 -23.11 18.26
N PHE A 278 -8.61 -23.93 18.58
CA PHE A 278 -8.49 -24.62 19.86
C PHE A 278 -7.59 -23.84 20.82
N SER A 279 -7.92 -23.91 22.11
CA SER A 279 -6.98 -23.50 23.14
C SER A 279 -5.95 -24.60 23.38
N ILE A 280 -4.66 -24.29 23.25
CA ILE A 280 -3.54 -25.21 23.55
C ILE A 280 -3.64 -25.73 24.99
N ALA A 281 -4.23 -24.96 25.91
CA ALA A 281 -4.46 -25.36 27.30
C ALA A 281 -5.47 -26.51 27.46
N GLU A 282 -6.30 -26.77 26.46
CA GLU A 282 -7.28 -27.87 26.47
C GLU A 282 -6.68 -29.19 25.98
N LEU A 283 -5.46 -29.18 25.46
CA LEU A 283 -4.76 -30.39 25.06
C LEU A 283 -4.31 -31.20 26.29
N PRO A 284 -4.44 -32.55 26.24
CA PRO A 284 -4.05 -33.41 27.36
C PRO A 284 -2.56 -33.24 27.69
N GLY A 285 -2.25 -32.88 28.94
CA GLY A 285 -0.89 -32.67 29.43
C GLY A 285 -0.39 -31.22 29.45
N LEU A 286 -1.13 -30.27 28.87
CA LEU A 286 -0.73 -28.86 28.75
C LEU A 286 -1.58 -27.88 29.58
N SER A 287 -2.44 -28.39 30.46
CA SER A 287 -3.34 -27.59 31.29
C SER A 287 -2.63 -26.61 32.24
N PHE A 288 -1.35 -26.84 32.57
CA PHE A 288 -0.52 -25.93 33.35
C PHE A 288 -0.27 -24.59 32.62
N LEU A 289 -0.35 -24.56 31.29
CA LEU A 289 -0.18 -23.35 30.48
C LEU A 289 -1.40 -22.41 30.53
N LYS A 290 -2.53 -22.86 31.07
CA LYS A 290 -3.77 -22.07 31.15
C LYS A 290 -3.62 -20.75 31.90
N ASN A 291 -2.70 -20.69 32.86
CA ASN A 291 -2.40 -19.47 33.62
C ASN A 291 -1.33 -18.58 32.96
N VAL A 292 -0.65 -19.08 31.93
CA VAL A 292 0.38 -18.37 31.17
C VAL A 292 -0.23 -17.61 29.99
N PHE A 293 -1.31 -18.13 29.41
CA PHE A 293 -2.01 -17.49 28.29
C PHE A 293 -2.81 -16.25 28.69
N LEU A 294 -2.89 -15.30 27.76
CA LEU A 294 -3.66 -14.06 27.95
C LEU A 294 -5.16 -14.34 27.96
N LYS A 295 -5.86 -13.82 28.98
CA LYS A 295 -7.33 -13.84 29.06
C LYS A 295 -7.94 -12.77 28.16
N ASP A 296 -9.19 -12.93 27.76
CA ASP A 296 -9.92 -11.98 26.88
C ASP A 296 -9.82 -10.53 27.35
N LYS A 297 -9.99 -10.28 28.66
CA LYS A 297 -9.84 -8.93 29.24
C LYS A 297 -8.44 -8.35 29.04
N GLN A 298 -7.40 -9.17 29.13
CA GLN A 298 -6.02 -8.75 28.93
C GLN A 298 -5.74 -8.49 27.45
N ILE A 299 -6.26 -9.33 26.54
CA ILE A 299 -6.15 -9.12 25.09
C ILE A 299 -6.87 -7.82 24.70
N PHE A 300 -8.08 -7.58 25.21
CA PHE A 300 -8.82 -6.34 25.00
C PHE A 300 -8.04 -5.11 25.50
N THR A 301 -7.49 -5.19 26.71
CA THR A 301 -6.68 -4.11 27.30
C THR A 301 -5.41 -3.85 26.49
N LEU A 302 -4.76 -4.92 26.01
CA LEU A 302 -3.56 -4.85 25.17
C LEU A 302 -3.86 -4.20 23.81
N ALA A 303 -5.00 -4.52 23.19
CA ALA A 303 -5.43 -3.91 21.93
C ALA A 303 -5.53 -2.38 22.04
N ILE A 304 -6.20 -1.90 23.10
CA ILE A 304 -6.33 -0.47 23.38
C ILE A 304 -4.95 0.14 23.71
N ALA A 305 -4.13 -0.53 24.51
CA ALA A 305 -2.81 -0.03 24.89
C ALA A 305 -1.88 0.15 23.68
N ILE A 306 -1.81 -0.83 22.77
CA ILE A 306 -0.99 -0.72 21.56
C ILE A 306 -1.53 0.39 20.65
N GLY A 307 -2.86 0.53 20.53
CA GLY A 307 -3.47 1.61 19.78
C GLY A 307 -3.13 2.99 20.32
N PHE A 308 -3.20 3.14 21.65
CA PHE A 308 -2.81 4.36 22.34
C PHE A 308 -1.34 4.72 22.10
N VAL A 309 -0.43 3.72 22.17
CA VAL A 309 0.99 3.91 21.84
C VAL A 309 1.17 4.37 20.39
N GLN A 310 0.44 3.77 19.44
CA GLN A 310 0.56 4.17 18.04
C GLN A 310 0.03 5.59 17.79
N ILE A 311 -1.10 5.97 18.40
CA ILE A 311 -1.65 7.32 18.29
C ILE A 311 -0.67 8.35 18.86
N LEU A 312 -0.15 8.12 20.08
CA LEU A 312 0.87 8.99 20.68
C LEU A 312 2.11 9.12 19.80
N PHE A 313 2.54 8.01 19.20
CA PHE A 313 3.64 8.01 18.26
C PHE A 313 3.35 8.85 17.01
N GLY A 314 2.15 8.73 16.44
CA GLY A 314 1.68 9.55 15.32
C GLY A 314 1.66 11.04 15.68
N MET A 315 1.07 11.41 16.82
CA MET A 315 1.02 12.80 17.28
C MET A 315 2.43 13.38 17.51
N THR A 316 3.36 12.57 18.00
CA THR A 316 4.77 12.97 18.16
C THR A 316 5.42 13.26 16.81
N LEU A 317 5.22 12.38 15.81
CA LEU A 317 5.72 12.60 14.46
C LEU A 317 5.11 13.86 13.84
N GLN A 318 3.82 14.10 14.04
CA GLN A 318 3.16 15.31 13.58
C GLN A 318 3.78 16.56 14.21
N GLY A 319 3.99 16.56 15.52
CA GLY A 319 4.63 17.66 16.24
C GLY A 319 6.02 17.97 15.69
N ILE A 320 6.89 16.95 15.58
CA ILE A 320 8.25 17.08 15.03
C ILE A 320 8.20 17.61 13.58
N ASN A 321 7.32 17.06 12.74
CA ASN A 321 7.18 17.47 11.35
C ASN A 321 6.77 18.95 11.24
N LYS A 322 5.83 19.42 12.07
CA LYS A 322 5.44 20.84 12.12
C LYS A 322 6.58 21.72 12.64
N MET A 323 7.32 21.29 13.66
CA MET A 323 8.48 22.03 14.19
C MET A 323 9.57 22.22 13.14
N VAL A 324 9.85 21.20 12.34
CA VAL A 324 10.86 21.25 11.28
C VAL A 324 10.41 22.12 10.10
N LYS A 325 9.12 22.11 9.75
CA LYS A 325 8.58 22.83 8.58
C LYS A 325 8.31 24.31 8.84
N PHE A 326 7.64 24.62 9.94
CA PHE A 326 7.13 25.97 10.23
C PHE A 326 7.86 26.62 11.41
N GLY A 327 8.64 25.84 12.18
CA GLY A 327 9.39 26.31 13.33
C GLY A 327 8.84 25.76 14.65
N PHE A 328 9.65 25.84 15.71
CA PHE A 328 9.40 25.18 17.00
C PHE A 328 8.00 25.46 17.60
N ARG A 329 7.50 26.69 17.45
CA ARG A 329 6.22 27.13 18.04
C ARG A 329 5.01 26.35 17.51
N TYR A 330 5.03 25.93 16.24
CA TYR A 330 3.89 25.25 15.61
C TYR A 330 3.72 23.77 16.02
N GLY A 331 4.71 23.18 16.68
CA GLY A 331 4.59 21.83 17.22
C GLY A 331 4.25 21.77 18.71
N LEU A 332 4.20 22.91 19.39
CA LEU A 332 3.87 22.99 20.82
C LEU A 332 2.44 22.51 21.16
N PRO A 333 1.41 22.73 20.32
CA PRO A 333 0.08 22.18 20.58
C PRO A 333 0.08 20.65 20.68
N GLN A 334 0.84 19.96 19.81
CA GLN A 334 0.95 18.50 19.83
C GLN A 334 1.64 18.02 21.11
N VAL A 335 2.65 18.75 21.60
CA VAL A 335 3.28 18.48 22.91
C VAL A 335 2.26 18.63 24.04
N GLY A 336 1.44 19.70 24.00
CA GLY A 336 0.37 19.92 24.98
C GLY A 336 -0.65 18.79 25.02
N TRP A 337 -1.08 18.29 23.85
CA TRP A 337 -1.93 17.11 23.76
C TRP A 337 -1.31 15.87 24.38
N ILE A 338 -0.05 15.58 24.05
CA ILE A 338 0.67 14.41 24.57
C ILE A 338 0.75 14.49 26.10
N MET A 339 1.05 15.66 26.67
CA MET A 339 1.07 15.86 28.12
C MET A 339 -0.29 15.56 28.76
N ILE A 340 -1.39 16.10 28.23
CA ILE A 340 -2.74 15.86 28.75
C ILE A 340 -3.09 14.37 28.68
N ILE A 341 -2.78 13.72 27.55
CA ILE A 341 -3.09 12.30 27.33
C ILE A 341 -2.30 11.41 28.30
N LEU A 342 -1.01 11.68 28.49
CA LEU A 342 -0.17 10.93 29.44
C LEU A 342 -0.61 11.14 30.88
N HIS A 343 -1.05 12.35 31.25
CA HIS A 343 -1.58 12.63 32.57
C HIS A 343 -2.88 11.88 32.84
N ILE A 344 -3.81 11.87 31.88
CA ILE A 344 -5.05 11.09 31.96
C ILE A 344 -4.73 9.61 32.17
N LEU A 345 -3.78 9.07 31.41
CA LEU A 345 -3.35 7.68 31.56
C LEU A 345 -2.77 7.40 32.96
N ASN A 346 -1.93 8.31 33.47
CA ASN A 346 -1.40 8.19 34.81
C ASN A 346 -2.51 8.24 35.87
N MET A 347 -3.49 9.13 35.75
CA MET A 347 -4.60 9.24 36.70
C MET A 347 -5.44 7.96 36.79
N PHE A 348 -5.74 7.33 35.64
CA PHE A 348 -6.62 6.16 35.60
C PHE A 348 -5.90 4.83 35.83
N TYR A 349 -4.64 4.70 35.41
CA TYR A 349 -3.94 3.41 35.39
C TYR A 349 -2.76 3.34 36.36
N PHE A 350 -1.77 4.23 36.19
CA PHE A 350 -0.50 4.12 36.92
C PHE A 350 -0.57 4.63 38.37
N LYS A 351 -1.34 5.69 38.61
CA LYS A 351 -1.50 6.38 39.92
C LYS A 351 -0.16 6.71 40.59
N ILE A 352 0.88 7.02 39.80
CA ILE A 352 2.26 7.24 40.30
C ILE A 352 2.43 8.67 40.82
N LEU A 353 1.81 9.66 40.19
CA LEU A 353 2.01 11.09 40.52
C LEU A 353 1.02 11.60 41.61
N PRO A 354 1.48 12.35 42.62
CA PRO A 354 0.65 12.90 43.70
C PRO A 354 -0.26 14.07 43.26
N MET A 355 -1.27 14.42 44.05
CA MET A 355 -2.37 15.37 43.75
C MET A 355 -1.98 16.80 43.29
N TYR A 356 -0.73 17.24 43.48
CA TYR A 356 -0.19 18.50 42.91
C TYR A 356 0.21 18.36 41.42
N ALA A 357 0.11 17.16 40.85
CA ALA A 357 0.58 16.83 39.52
C ALA A 357 -0.30 17.35 38.39
N HIS A 358 -1.47 17.93 38.63
CA HIS A 358 -2.34 18.48 37.57
C HIS A 358 -1.76 19.73 36.87
N VAL A 359 -0.61 20.22 37.30
CA VAL A 359 0.09 21.37 36.68
C VAL A 359 0.40 21.09 35.21
N ASP A 360 0.69 19.85 34.85
CA ASP A 360 0.99 19.44 33.48
C ASP A 360 -0.23 19.56 32.54
N ILE A 361 -1.45 19.31 33.01
CA ILE A 361 -2.69 19.56 32.26
C ILE A 361 -2.81 21.05 31.94
N PHE A 362 -2.60 21.92 32.94
CA PHE A 362 -2.70 23.37 32.73
C PHE A 362 -1.61 23.88 31.78
N ILE A 363 -0.39 23.34 31.88
CA ILE A 363 0.68 23.60 30.91
C ILE A 363 0.25 23.13 29.52
N GLY A 364 -0.25 21.91 29.38
CA GLY A 364 -0.68 21.35 28.10
C GLY A 364 -1.82 22.15 27.46
N LEU A 365 -2.81 22.57 28.26
CA LEU A 365 -3.89 23.46 27.83
C LEU A 365 -3.34 24.81 27.38
N GLY A 366 -2.39 25.39 28.13
CA GLY A 366 -1.73 26.63 27.74
C GLY A 366 -0.98 26.50 26.41
N LEU A 367 -0.26 25.39 26.21
CA LEU A 367 0.45 25.13 24.95
C LEU A 367 -0.52 25.02 23.77
N ILE A 368 -1.67 24.38 23.94
CA ILE A 368 -2.69 24.29 22.88
C ILE A 368 -3.32 25.66 22.63
N ILE A 369 -3.78 26.35 23.67
CA ILE A 369 -4.54 27.60 23.53
C ILE A 369 -3.69 28.73 22.93
N PHE A 370 -2.42 28.85 23.32
CA PHE A 370 -1.58 29.97 22.89
C PHE A 370 -0.77 29.69 21.63
N PHE A 371 -0.54 28.42 21.26
CA PHE A 371 0.31 28.07 20.12
C PHE A 371 -0.38 27.30 19.00
N ALA A 372 -1.72 27.15 19.04
CA ALA A 372 -2.50 26.57 17.95
C ALA A 372 -2.28 27.31 16.61
N ASP A 373 -2.25 28.65 16.67
CA ASP A 373 -1.89 29.52 15.55
C ASP A 373 -0.93 30.63 16.05
N PRO A 374 0.39 30.38 16.07
CA PRO A 374 1.36 31.29 16.68
C PRO A 374 1.44 32.69 16.04
N ASP A 375 0.97 32.85 14.80
CA ASP A 375 1.00 34.12 14.08
C ASP A 375 -0.33 34.87 14.12
N ALA A 376 -1.39 34.23 14.62
CA ALA A 376 -2.67 34.89 14.78
C ALA A 376 -2.62 35.91 15.94
N GLY A 377 -3.37 37.01 15.80
CA GLY A 377 -3.57 37.95 16.90
C GLY A 377 -4.19 37.25 18.12
N PHE A 378 -3.89 37.74 19.33
CA PHE A 378 -4.21 37.11 20.61
C PHE A 378 -5.62 36.47 20.70
N PHE A 379 -6.67 37.22 20.37
CA PHE A 379 -8.06 36.72 20.44
C PHE A 379 -8.36 35.64 19.40
N LYS A 380 -7.78 35.73 18.19
CA LYS A 380 -7.94 34.72 17.14
C LYS A 380 -7.16 33.44 17.48
N GLY A 381 -5.97 33.56 18.05
CA GLY A 381 -5.17 32.43 18.53
C GLY A 381 -5.85 31.65 19.65
N ILE A 382 -6.45 32.33 20.63
CA ILE A 382 -7.27 31.66 21.67
C ILE A 382 -8.46 30.92 21.04
N GLY A 383 -9.13 31.55 20.07
CA GLY A 383 -10.24 30.92 19.34
C GLY A 383 -9.82 29.66 18.59
N SER A 384 -8.69 29.67 17.88
CA SER A 384 -8.16 28.48 17.20
C SER A 384 -7.73 27.39 18.18
N GLY A 385 -7.15 27.76 19.32
CA GLY A 385 -6.78 26.82 20.37
C GLY A 385 -7.98 26.14 21.05
N ILE A 386 -9.06 26.89 21.32
CA ILE A 386 -10.32 26.29 21.80
C ILE A 386 -10.91 25.36 20.74
N TRP A 387 -10.85 25.75 19.45
CA TRP A 387 -11.27 24.88 18.36
C TRP A 387 -10.47 23.57 18.32
N GLU A 388 -9.15 23.64 18.50
CA GLU A 388 -8.28 22.48 18.53
C GLU A 388 -8.67 21.51 19.65
N LEU A 389 -9.05 22.01 20.84
CA LEU A 389 -9.51 21.19 21.97
C LEU A 389 -10.75 20.33 21.66
N PHE A 390 -11.63 20.74 20.73
CA PHE A 390 -12.74 19.88 20.28
C PHE A 390 -12.27 18.60 19.58
N GLY A 391 -11.01 18.56 19.13
CA GLY A 391 -10.35 17.38 18.58
C GLY A 391 -10.28 16.19 19.55
N ILE A 392 -10.48 16.40 20.85
CA ILE A 392 -10.52 15.30 21.85
C ILE A 392 -11.58 14.25 21.51
N THR A 393 -12.71 14.67 20.94
CA THR A 393 -13.79 13.76 20.53
C THR A 393 -13.33 12.80 19.44
N GLY A 394 -12.55 13.30 18.48
CA GLY A 394 -11.93 12.50 17.43
C GLY A 394 -10.89 11.54 17.99
N LEU A 395 -10.05 12.00 18.91
CA LEU A 395 -9.02 11.17 19.55
C LEU A 395 -9.63 9.97 20.30
N MET A 396 -10.73 10.18 21.03
CA MET A 396 -11.44 9.08 21.70
C MET A 396 -11.96 8.05 20.69
N GLY A 397 -12.54 8.50 19.57
CA GLY A 397 -12.98 7.62 18.48
C GLY A 397 -11.84 6.84 17.84
N ASP A 398 -10.68 7.48 17.67
CA ASP A 398 -9.47 6.86 17.13
C ASP A 398 -8.97 5.75 18.08
N VAL A 399 -8.88 6.01 19.40
CA VAL A 399 -8.47 4.99 20.40
C VAL A 399 -9.46 3.83 20.45
N LEU A 400 -10.76 4.11 20.46
CA LEU A 400 -11.80 3.07 20.49
C LEU A 400 -11.81 2.20 19.23
N SER A 401 -11.31 2.72 18.10
CA SER A 401 -11.23 1.96 16.85
C SER A 401 -10.29 0.76 16.93
N TYR A 402 -9.33 0.75 17.86
CA TYR A 402 -8.42 -0.38 18.09
C TYR A 402 -9.07 -1.59 18.78
N ILE A 403 -10.27 -1.43 19.37
CA ILE A 403 -11.08 -2.55 19.85
C ILE A 403 -11.32 -3.57 18.72
N ARG A 404 -11.32 -3.11 17.47
CA ARG A 404 -11.46 -3.94 16.28
C ARG A 404 -10.40 -5.05 16.19
N LEU A 405 -9.18 -4.77 16.63
CA LEU A 405 -8.10 -5.77 16.63
C LEU A 405 -8.46 -6.96 17.52
N PHE A 406 -8.99 -6.70 18.71
CA PHE A 406 -9.49 -7.74 19.61
C PHE A 406 -10.68 -8.49 19.02
N ALA A 407 -11.66 -7.77 18.46
CA ALA A 407 -12.87 -8.38 17.89
C ALA A 407 -12.55 -9.37 16.74
N LEU A 408 -11.56 -9.06 15.90
CA LEU A 408 -11.15 -9.94 14.80
C LEU A 408 -10.52 -11.24 15.29
N GLY A 409 -9.62 -11.17 16.27
CA GLY A 409 -8.97 -12.35 16.83
C GLY A 409 -9.98 -13.28 17.49
N VAL A 410 -10.89 -12.70 18.28
CA VAL A 410 -11.99 -13.45 18.92
C VAL A 410 -12.93 -14.06 17.89
N SER A 411 -13.30 -13.31 16.85
CA SER A 411 -14.19 -13.82 15.79
C SER A 411 -13.57 -14.99 15.03
N SER A 412 -12.27 -14.93 14.72
CA SER A 412 -11.58 -16.02 14.03
C SER A 412 -11.46 -17.27 14.91
N ALA A 413 -11.16 -17.09 16.21
CA ALA A 413 -11.11 -18.19 17.17
C ALA A 413 -12.48 -18.87 17.34
N ILE A 414 -13.55 -18.09 17.52
CA ILE A 414 -14.92 -18.61 17.62
C ILE A 414 -15.32 -19.35 16.34
N LEU A 415 -15.03 -18.79 15.16
CA LEU A 415 -15.35 -19.45 13.89
C LEU A 415 -14.60 -20.78 13.74
N GLY A 416 -13.32 -20.82 14.13
CA GLY A 416 -12.53 -22.05 14.16
C GLY A 416 -13.14 -23.10 15.10
N LEU A 417 -13.53 -22.70 16.31
CA LEU A 417 -14.20 -23.56 17.29
C LEU A 417 -15.53 -24.11 16.75
N VAL A 418 -16.33 -23.27 16.08
CA VAL A 418 -17.59 -23.71 15.46
C VAL A 418 -17.33 -24.75 14.37
N ILE A 419 -16.34 -24.52 13.50
CA ILE A 419 -15.95 -25.48 12.45
C ILE A 419 -15.51 -26.81 13.04
N ASN A 420 -14.66 -26.77 14.07
CA ASN A 420 -14.24 -27.96 14.82
C ASN A 420 -15.45 -28.71 15.39
N SER A 421 -16.36 -28.00 16.06
CA SER A 421 -17.54 -28.62 16.68
C SER A 421 -18.49 -29.24 15.65
N ILE A 422 -18.66 -28.64 14.48
CA ILE A 422 -19.43 -29.22 13.36
C ILE A 422 -18.72 -30.46 12.82
N ALA A 423 -17.40 -30.42 12.65
CA ALA A 423 -16.62 -31.57 12.18
C ALA A 423 -16.78 -32.77 13.13
N TRP A 424 -16.53 -32.58 14.44
CA TRP A 424 -16.68 -33.64 15.45
C TRP A 424 -18.10 -34.23 15.54
N GLN A 425 -19.14 -33.46 15.20
CA GLN A 425 -20.51 -33.96 15.14
C GLN A 425 -20.74 -34.87 13.93
N ILE A 426 -20.15 -34.53 12.78
CA ILE A 426 -20.28 -35.27 11.52
C ILE A 426 -19.52 -36.60 11.56
N GLU A 427 -18.40 -36.67 12.27
CA GLU A 427 -17.60 -37.90 12.41
C GLU A 427 -18.43 -39.06 12.98
N LYS A 428 -19.43 -38.78 13.83
CA LYS A 428 -20.28 -39.78 14.49
C LYS A 428 -21.25 -40.49 13.53
N VAL A 429 -21.33 -40.09 12.27
CA VAL A 429 -22.17 -40.74 11.25
C VAL A 429 -21.47 -41.97 10.69
N SER A 430 -22.15 -43.12 10.71
CA SER A 430 -21.58 -44.41 10.27
C SER A 430 -21.12 -44.40 8.80
N TYR A 431 -19.98 -45.05 8.53
CA TYR A 431 -19.27 -45.23 7.25
C TYR A 431 -18.85 -43.98 6.45
N ILE A 432 -19.67 -42.91 6.39
CA ILE A 432 -19.39 -41.68 5.62
C ILE A 432 -18.74 -40.60 6.51
N GLY A 433 -18.91 -40.69 7.84
CA GLY A 433 -18.45 -39.70 8.81
C GLY A 433 -16.98 -39.27 8.68
N PRO A 434 -16.00 -40.20 8.59
CA PRO A 434 -14.58 -39.83 8.54
C PRO A 434 -14.18 -39.05 7.28
N VAL A 435 -14.76 -39.38 6.13
CA VAL A 435 -14.48 -38.68 4.87
C VAL A 435 -15.08 -37.28 4.90
N LEU A 436 -16.32 -37.16 5.35
CA LEU A 436 -17.01 -35.87 5.44
C LEU A 436 -16.38 -34.97 6.52
N PHE A 437 -15.92 -35.54 7.63
CA PHE A 437 -15.13 -34.86 8.66
C PHE A 437 -13.91 -34.15 8.05
N LEU A 438 -13.10 -34.89 7.27
CA LEU A 438 -11.88 -34.34 6.67
C LEU A 438 -12.20 -33.21 5.68
N ILE A 439 -13.24 -33.39 4.86
CA ILE A 439 -13.67 -32.36 3.89
C ILE A 439 -14.09 -31.08 4.62
N VAL A 440 -14.94 -31.21 5.65
CA VAL A 440 -15.43 -30.06 6.41
C VAL A 440 -14.31 -29.35 7.15
N LEU A 441 -13.35 -30.09 7.72
CA LEU A 441 -12.19 -29.51 8.41
C LEU A 441 -11.32 -28.73 7.42
N ILE A 442 -10.90 -29.35 6.30
CA ILE A 442 -10.05 -28.69 5.31
C ILE A 442 -10.76 -27.47 4.73
N PHE A 443 -12.00 -27.62 4.27
CA PHE A 443 -12.76 -26.53 3.66
C PHE A 443 -13.03 -25.40 4.66
N GLY A 444 -13.51 -25.76 5.86
CA GLY A 444 -13.82 -24.81 6.91
C GLY A 444 -12.60 -24.03 7.37
N HIS A 445 -11.50 -24.69 7.73
CA HIS A 445 -10.30 -23.97 8.17
C HIS A 445 -9.65 -23.17 7.04
N THR A 446 -9.76 -23.59 5.77
CA THR A 446 -9.32 -22.80 4.63
C THR A 446 -10.16 -21.51 4.51
N LEU A 447 -11.48 -21.62 4.65
CA LEU A 447 -12.37 -20.46 4.64
C LEU A 447 -12.10 -19.52 5.83
N ASN A 448 -11.94 -20.07 7.04
CA ASN A 448 -11.63 -19.25 8.22
C ASN A 448 -10.27 -18.57 8.07
N LEU A 449 -9.24 -19.27 7.58
CA LEU A 449 -7.93 -18.67 7.28
C LEU A 449 -8.07 -17.50 6.30
N PHE A 450 -8.85 -17.68 5.23
CA PHE A 450 -9.07 -16.64 4.22
C PHE A 450 -9.76 -15.41 4.82
N VAL A 451 -10.89 -15.61 5.51
CA VAL A 451 -11.68 -14.52 6.13
C VAL A 451 -10.88 -13.82 7.23
N ALA A 452 -10.17 -14.57 8.08
CA ALA A 452 -9.35 -14.02 9.15
C ALA A 452 -8.18 -13.21 8.59
N SER A 453 -7.47 -13.72 7.58
CA SER A 453 -6.35 -13.02 6.95
C SER A 453 -6.81 -11.76 6.24
N LEU A 454 -7.91 -11.83 5.47
CA LEU A 454 -8.47 -10.67 4.77
C LEU A 454 -8.98 -9.61 5.75
N GLY A 455 -9.71 -10.04 6.79
CA GLY A 455 -10.23 -9.18 7.85
C GLY A 455 -9.09 -8.47 8.60
N ALA A 456 -8.09 -9.23 9.05
CA ALA A 456 -6.90 -8.68 9.71
C ALA A 456 -6.17 -7.68 8.80
N PHE A 457 -6.01 -7.99 7.52
CA PHE A 457 -5.36 -7.10 6.54
C PHE A 457 -6.12 -5.79 6.36
N VAL A 458 -7.41 -5.84 6.00
CA VAL A 458 -8.23 -4.66 5.70
C VAL A 458 -8.38 -3.76 6.91
N HIS A 459 -8.60 -4.34 8.08
CA HIS A 459 -8.77 -3.56 9.31
C HIS A 459 -7.46 -2.96 9.80
N THR A 460 -6.33 -3.63 9.59
CA THR A 460 -5.01 -3.04 9.88
C THR A 460 -4.67 -1.91 8.90
N MET A 461 -5.02 -2.05 7.62
CA MET A 461 -4.91 -0.94 6.66
C MET A 461 -5.75 0.25 7.10
N ARG A 462 -6.98 0.02 7.58
CA ARG A 462 -7.80 1.10 8.12
C ARG A 462 -7.09 1.81 9.27
N LEU A 463 -6.67 1.07 10.31
CA LEU A 463 -5.92 1.61 11.45
C LEU A 463 -4.68 2.42 11.03
N THR A 464 -4.04 2.03 9.93
CA THR A 464 -2.89 2.75 9.39
C THR A 464 -3.29 4.05 8.69
N PHE A 465 -4.28 4.00 7.79
CA PHE A 465 -4.61 5.14 6.91
C PHE A 465 -5.58 6.14 7.53
N VAL A 466 -6.52 5.68 8.36
CA VAL A 466 -7.56 6.53 8.93
C VAL A 466 -7.15 7.01 10.31
N GLU A 467 -6.57 6.15 11.14
CA GLU A 467 -6.18 6.49 12.51
C GLU A 467 -4.72 7.00 12.57
N PHE A 468 -3.72 6.25 12.08
CA PHE A 468 -2.31 6.66 12.18
C PHE A 468 -1.93 7.82 11.25
N TYR A 469 -2.26 7.78 9.96
CA TYR A 469 -1.88 8.84 9.00
C TYR A 469 -2.51 10.20 9.35
N LYS A 470 -3.78 10.19 9.77
CA LYS A 470 -4.48 11.37 10.29
C LYS A 470 -3.73 11.98 11.48
N ASN A 471 -3.41 11.17 12.48
CA ASN A 471 -2.71 11.64 13.68
C ASN A 471 -1.23 12.00 13.43
N ALA A 472 -0.61 11.43 12.40
CA ALA A 472 0.74 11.80 11.94
C ALA A 472 0.79 13.06 11.06
N GLY A 473 -0.36 13.62 10.67
CA GLY A 473 -0.44 14.82 9.81
C GLY A 473 -0.05 14.56 8.36
N PHE A 474 -0.38 13.39 7.83
CA PHE A 474 -0.18 13.04 6.43
C PHE A 474 -1.20 13.76 5.53
N THR A 475 -0.74 14.47 4.50
CA THR A 475 -1.65 15.15 3.55
C THR A 475 -1.94 14.29 2.32
N GLY A 476 -0.92 13.58 1.82
CA GLY A 476 -1.04 12.70 0.66
C GLY A 476 -1.26 13.44 -0.68
N GLY A 477 -1.39 12.67 -1.76
CA GLY A 477 -1.66 13.18 -3.10
C GLY A 477 -0.43 13.49 -3.95
N GLY A 478 0.74 12.93 -3.60
CA GLY A 478 1.92 13.05 -4.44
C GLY A 478 1.88 12.17 -5.69
N ASN A 479 2.61 12.59 -6.72
CA ASN A 479 2.70 11.87 -7.99
C ASN A 479 3.89 10.87 -7.97
N PRO A 480 3.71 9.62 -8.44
CA PRO A 480 4.80 8.66 -8.52
C PRO A 480 5.84 9.06 -9.56
N TYR A 481 7.12 8.83 -9.24
CA TYR A 481 8.19 8.93 -10.22
C TYR A 481 8.10 7.81 -11.26
N LYS A 482 7.80 8.21 -12.49
CA LYS A 482 7.72 7.37 -13.69
C LYS A 482 8.68 7.93 -14.74
N PRO A 483 9.94 7.48 -14.79
CA PRO A 483 10.86 7.99 -15.80
C PRO A 483 10.43 7.53 -17.19
N PHE A 484 10.72 8.34 -18.18
CA PHE A 484 10.61 7.93 -19.57
C PHE A 484 11.76 7.01 -19.93
N ALA A 485 11.46 5.73 -20.01
CA ALA A 485 12.44 4.67 -20.25
C ALA A 485 11.93 3.73 -21.35
N THR A 486 12.85 3.04 -22.02
CA THR A 486 12.51 1.91 -22.87
C THR A 486 11.95 0.80 -21.99
N ILE A 487 10.74 0.33 -22.30
CA ILE A 487 10.13 -0.84 -21.65
C ILE A 487 10.97 -2.05 -22.07
N SER A 488 11.99 -2.41 -21.29
CA SER A 488 12.74 -3.64 -21.52
C SER A 488 11.90 -4.81 -21.00
N ASN A 489 11.51 -5.71 -21.92
CA ASN A 489 10.87 -6.99 -21.59
C ASN A 489 11.67 -7.81 -20.58
#